data_AF-A0A1V9FBN2-F1
#
_entry.id   AF-A0A1V9FBN2-F1
#
_cell.length_a   1.000
_cell.length_b   1.000
_cell.length_c   1.000
_cell.angle_alpha   90.00
_cell.angle_beta   90.00
_cell.angle_gamma   90.00
#
_symmetry.space_group_name_H-M   'P 1'
#
loop_
_entity.id
_entity.type
_entity.pdbx_description
1 polymer ?
#
loop_
_entity_poly.entity_id
_entity_poly.type
_entity_poly.pdbx_seq_one_letter_code
_entity_poly.pdbx_strand_id
1 'polypeptide(L)'
;MNRLHHLRQTLPRNIADNADCEALEFVVLDYNSTDGLREWITDHMRAYIDNGRLRYYHTLEPDCYHPAHSRNMAFLLSKGQLLCNVDADNFTGRGFASYVNNRFCENPNSILITFGGRQQLAPQDAYGRIGVHRRDFMAVNGYDEAIDHYCGEDIDLAKRVMQLNRQPVVIEEAAFLQTIAHADSERIGQMPLLRNITACYLMPEANGFSRVLFLFHNHRFVLATLRGDGRQMTPGWQHSVDEGAYEWKVKQLQLCFDEGFSWQLQQHAGDQTLSFFSSKPPFFLYRVTCKNSLGSLAIQYMLRHIRAPKFENRLVNANGFGKGTVFHNLDYTSMIKVCKEAVAPPSNQTIFYERESTSSK
;
A
#
# COMPACT_ATOMS: atom_id res chain seq x y z
N MET A 1 5.36 -4.26 8.07
CA MET A 1 6.82 -4.49 8.10
C MET A 1 7.54 -3.20 8.49
N ASN A 2 8.32 -3.23 9.56
CA ASN A 2 9.26 -2.16 9.96
C ASN A 2 8.65 -0.77 10.21
N ARG A 3 7.50 -0.70 10.91
CA ARG A 3 6.79 0.55 11.26
C ARG A 3 6.51 0.66 12.76
N LEU A 4 7.34 0.07 13.62
CA LEU A 4 7.17 0.13 15.07
C LEU A 4 7.07 1.56 15.59
N HIS A 5 7.90 2.48 15.07
CA HIS A 5 7.89 3.87 15.52
C HIS A 5 6.55 4.60 15.24
N HIS A 6 5.79 4.18 14.23
CA HIS A 6 4.42 4.63 14.00
C HIS A 6 3.43 3.92 14.91
N LEU A 7 3.48 2.58 14.99
CA LEU A 7 2.57 1.80 15.84
C LEU A 7 2.65 2.17 17.32
N ARG A 8 3.83 2.56 17.82
CA ARG A 8 4.03 3.08 19.17
C ARG A 8 3.14 4.27 19.50
N GLN A 9 2.85 5.09 18.49
CA GLN A 9 2.04 6.30 18.63
C GLN A 9 0.57 5.99 18.36
N THR A 10 0.28 5.25 17.30
CA THR A 10 -1.09 5.07 16.79
C THR A 10 -1.85 3.96 17.50
N LEU A 11 -1.25 2.79 17.74
CA LEU A 11 -1.99 1.61 18.19
C LEU A 11 -2.61 1.78 19.60
N PRO A 12 -1.87 2.19 20.65
CA PRO A 12 -2.48 2.41 21.97
C PRO A 12 -3.56 3.49 21.93
N ARG A 13 -3.32 4.55 21.14
CA ARG A 13 -4.25 5.65 21.00
C ARG A 13 -5.54 5.22 20.29
N ASN A 14 -5.44 4.51 19.19
CA ASN A 14 -6.56 4.02 18.41
C ASN A 14 -7.43 3.05 19.23
N ILE A 15 -6.80 2.18 20.05
CA ILE A 15 -7.53 1.30 20.97
C ILE A 15 -8.30 2.12 22.01
N ALA A 16 -7.66 3.11 22.63
CA ALA A 16 -8.30 3.96 23.65
C ALA A 16 -9.44 4.80 23.08
N ASP A 17 -9.22 5.39 21.89
CA ASP A 17 -10.18 6.26 21.20
C ASP A 17 -11.45 5.51 20.75
N ASN A 18 -11.40 4.18 20.64
CA ASN A 18 -12.52 3.33 20.23
C ASN A 18 -12.95 2.33 21.30
N ALA A 19 -12.65 2.61 22.57
CA ALA A 19 -13.02 1.74 23.68
C ALA A 19 -14.54 1.59 23.85
N ASP A 20 -15.34 2.54 23.32
CA ASP A 20 -16.80 2.55 23.31
C ASP A 20 -17.43 1.46 22.43
N CYS A 21 -16.67 0.93 21.47
CA CYS A 21 -17.15 -0.15 20.61
C CYS A 21 -16.69 -1.50 21.17
N GLU A 22 -17.50 -2.17 22.00
CA GLU A 22 -17.12 -3.44 22.64
C GLU A 22 -16.81 -4.57 21.64
N ALA A 23 -17.53 -4.62 20.51
CA ALA A 23 -17.36 -5.64 19.48
C ALA A 23 -16.08 -5.47 18.63
N LEU A 24 -15.35 -4.36 18.79
CA LEU A 24 -14.15 -4.05 18.01
C LEU A 24 -12.95 -4.90 18.46
N GLU A 25 -12.29 -5.52 17.48
CA GLU A 25 -10.95 -6.06 17.62
C GLU A 25 -9.97 -5.30 16.71
N PHE A 26 -8.77 -5.07 17.21
CA PHE A 26 -7.64 -4.62 16.40
C PHE A 26 -6.84 -5.85 15.96
N VAL A 27 -6.52 -5.94 14.68
CA VAL A 27 -5.66 -6.99 14.14
C VAL A 27 -4.37 -6.36 13.64
N VAL A 28 -3.25 -6.72 14.25
CA VAL A 28 -1.91 -6.31 13.82
C VAL A 28 -1.23 -7.52 13.20
N LEU A 29 -0.90 -7.42 11.91
CA LEU A 29 -0.04 -8.38 11.23
C LEU A 29 1.39 -7.83 11.17
N ASP A 30 2.27 -8.42 11.96
CA ASP A 30 3.70 -8.26 11.81
C ASP A 30 4.19 -9.08 10.61
N TYR A 31 4.26 -8.38 9.48
CA TYR A 31 4.68 -8.90 8.20
C TYR A 31 6.21 -8.99 8.12
N ASN A 32 6.82 -9.82 8.98
CA ASN A 32 8.25 -10.05 9.11
C ASN A 32 9.09 -8.80 9.41
N SER A 33 8.71 -8.03 10.44
CA SER A 33 9.48 -6.85 10.86
C SER A 33 10.74 -7.24 11.64
N THR A 34 11.78 -6.43 11.50
CA THR A 34 13.09 -6.57 12.14
C THR A 34 13.43 -5.37 13.04
N ASP A 35 12.46 -4.51 13.31
CA ASP A 35 12.63 -3.24 14.04
C ASP A 35 12.27 -3.33 15.53
N GLY A 36 12.12 -4.55 16.06
CA GLY A 36 11.77 -4.81 17.46
C GLY A 36 10.27 -4.78 17.75
N LEU A 37 9.42 -4.88 16.73
CA LEU A 37 7.96 -4.79 16.87
C LEU A 37 7.42 -5.86 17.83
N ARG A 38 7.91 -7.09 17.70
CA ARG A 38 7.50 -8.23 18.52
C ARG A 38 7.76 -8.00 20.01
N GLU A 39 8.97 -7.57 20.36
CA GLU A 39 9.38 -7.29 21.73
C GLU A 39 8.50 -6.18 22.30
N TRP A 40 8.29 -5.12 21.53
CA TRP A 40 7.47 -4.00 21.98
C TRP A 40 6.00 -4.41 22.22
N ILE A 41 5.39 -5.20 21.33
CA ILE A 41 4.03 -5.74 21.51
C ILE A 41 3.95 -6.59 22.78
N THR A 42 4.97 -7.43 23.01
CA THR A 42 5.06 -8.29 24.19
C THR A 42 5.08 -7.49 25.48
N ASP A 43 5.90 -6.44 25.51
CA ASP A 43 6.14 -5.66 26.72
C ASP A 43 5.03 -4.63 27.02
N HIS A 44 4.39 -4.07 25.99
CA HIS A 44 3.51 -2.91 26.15
C HIS A 44 2.04 -3.17 25.83
N MET A 45 1.73 -4.21 25.04
CA MET A 45 0.38 -4.43 24.51
C MET A 45 -0.28 -5.72 25.02
N ARG A 46 0.41 -6.46 25.92
CA ARG A 46 -0.06 -7.71 26.53
C ARG A 46 -1.49 -7.63 27.08
N ALA A 47 -1.81 -6.58 27.84
CA ALA A 47 -3.13 -6.45 28.44
C ALA A 47 -4.28 -6.42 27.39
N TYR A 48 -4.04 -5.82 26.23
CA TYR A 48 -5.01 -5.81 25.12
C TYR A 48 -5.07 -7.14 24.38
N ILE A 49 -3.98 -7.90 24.36
CA ILE A 49 -3.98 -9.27 23.85
C ILE A 49 -4.81 -10.18 24.75
N ASP A 50 -4.57 -10.10 26.06
CA ASP A 50 -5.20 -10.97 27.06
C ASP A 50 -6.71 -10.76 27.13
N ASN A 51 -7.19 -9.52 26.95
CA ASN A 51 -8.63 -9.21 26.91
C ASN A 51 -9.25 -9.34 25.50
N GLY A 52 -8.49 -9.77 24.50
CA GLY A 52 -8.96 -10.00 23.14
C GLY A 52 -9.20 -8.74 22.30
N ARG A 53 -8.93 -7.54 22.83
CA ARG A 53 -9.03 -6.27 22.09
C ARG A 53 -8.01 -6.17 20.97
N LEU A 54 -6.83 -6.77 21.15
CA LEU A 54 -5.76 -6.84 20.16
C LEU A 54 -5.47 -8.30 19.80
N ARG A 55 -5.49 -8.61 18.52
CA ARG A 55 -4.92 -9.84 17.95
C ARG A 55 -3.63 -9.48 17.25
N TYR A 56 -2.53 -10.02 17.73
CA TYR A 56 -1.25 -9.90 17.08
C TYR A 56 -0.98 -11.17 16.29
N TYR A 57 -0.56 -11.06 15.05
CA TYR A 57 -0.08 -12.18 14.26
C TYR A 57 1.28 -11.81 13.70
N HIS A 58 2.17 -12.78 13.54
CA HIS A 58 3.44 -12.54 12.87
C HIS A 58 3.77 -13.67 11.90
N THR A 59 4.41 -13.30 10.79
CA THR A 59 4.94 -14.22 9.78
C THR A 59 6.43 -13.99 9.60
N LEU A 60 7.15 -15.03 9.18
CA LEU A 60 8.58 -14.99 8.88
C LEU A 60 8.86 -15.15 7.37
N GLU A 61 7.81 -15.33 6.55
CA GLU A 61 7.95 -15.71 5.14
C GLU A 61 8.31 -14.55 4.21
N PRO A 62 7.70 -13.35 4.30
CA PRO A 62 7.93 -12.30 3.32
C PRO A 62 9.27 -11.59 3.55
N ASP A 63 10.12 -11.55 2.53
CA ASP A 63 11.37 -10.77 2.58
C ASP A 63 11.14 -9.27 2.33
N CYS A 64 10.06 -8.92 1.64
CA CYS A 64 9.68 -7.55 1.31
C CYS A 64 8.18 -7.32 1.55
N TYR A 65 7.80 -6.05 1.61
CA TYR A 65 6.44 -5.64 1.91
C TYR A 65 5.56 -5.65 0.66
N HIS A 66 4.53 -6.50 0.68
CA HIS A 66 3.49 -6.59 -0.34
C HIS A 66 2.15 -6.12 0.25
N PRO A 67 1.69 -4.89 -0.06
CA PRO A 67 0.50 -4.31 0.56
C PRO A 67 -0.75 -5.19 0.43
N ALA A 68 -1.10 -5.60 -0.80
CA ALA A 68 -2.27 -6.42 -1.08
C ALA A 68 -2.28 -7.75 -0.29
N HIS A 69 -1.17 -8.49 -0.34
CA HIS A 69 -1.04 -9.76 0.37
C HIS A 69 -1.11 -9.60 1.90
N SER A 70 -0.40 -8.62 2.45
CA SER A 70 -0.42 -8.36 3.90
C SER A 70 -1.82 -7.99 4.42
N ARG A 71 -2.55 -7.15 3.68
CA ARG A 71 -3.94 -6.78 4.01
C ARG A 71 -4.90 -7.96 3.87
N ASN A 72 -4.73 -8.77 2.82
CA ASN A 72 -5.45 -10.02 2.64
C ASN A 72 -5.29 -10.97 3.83
N MET A 73 -4.05 -11.20 4.27
CA MET A 73 -3.76 -12.01 5.45
C MET A 73 -4.44 -11.43 6.70
N ALA A 74 -4.25 -10.14 6.98
CA ALA A 74 -4.84 -9.49 8.15
C ALA A 74 -6.39 -9.60 8.17
N PHE A 75 -7.03 -9.41 7.01
CA PHE A 75 -8.48 -9.52 6.89
C PHE A 75 -8.97 -10.96 7.06
N LEU A 76 -8.26 -11.97 6.53
CA LEU A 76 -8.59 -13.38 6.74
C LEU A 76 -8.41 -13.82 8.21
N LEU A 77 -7.46 -13.22 8.93
CA LEU A 77 -7.17 -13.50 10.34
C LEU A 77 -8.12 -12.81 11.33
N SER A 78 -8.96 -11.89 10.83
CA SER A 78 -9.97 -11.18 11.61
C SER A 78 -11.28 -11.98 11.74
N LYS A 79 -12.10 -11.65 12.74
CA LYS A 79 -13.42 -12.26 13.03
C LYS A 79 -14.58 -11.31 12.74
N GLY A 80 -14.39 -9.99 12.83
CA GLY A 80 -15.46 -8.99 12.67
C GLY A 80 -16.11 -8.94 11.29
N GLN A 81 -17.45 -8.95 11.20
CA GLN A 81 -18.18 -8.99 9.91
C GLN A 81 -17.95 -7.75 9.02
N LEU A 82 -17.57 -6.63 9.65
CA LEU A 82 -17.08 -5.44 9.00
C LEU A 82 -15.56 -5.45 9.08
N LEU A 83 -14.91 -5.29 7.93
CA LEU A 83 -13.47 -5.20 7.80
C LEU A 83 -13.10 -3.76 7.51
N CYS A 84 -12.10 -3.22 8.21
CA CYS A 84 -11.58 -1.89 7.91
C CYS A 84 -10.05 -1.90 7.98
N ASN A 85 -9.39 -1.53 6.88
CA ASN A 85 -7.93 -1.37 6.88
C ASN A 85 -7.58 0.01 7.47
N VAL A 86 -6.51 0.05 8.26
CA VAL A 86 -5.90 1.28 8.76
C VAL A 86 -4.39 1.08 8.72
N ASP A 87 -3.67 2.00 8.07
CA ASP A 87 -2.22 1.93 7.98
C ASP A 87 -1.55 2.25 9.33
N ALA A 88 -0.31 1.81 9.55
CA ALA A 88 0.37 1.88 10.86
C ALA A 88 0.59 3.33 11.37
N ASP A 89 0.65 4.30 10.47
CA ASP A 89 0.85 5.74 10.68
C ASP A 89 -0.45 6.53 10.81
N ASN A 90 -1.60 5.85 10.78
CA ASN A 90 -2.91 6.47 10.81
C ASN A 90 -3.51 6.46 12.23
N PHE A 91 -3.99 7.61 12.68
CA PHE A 91 -4.91 7.70 13.82
C PHE A 91 -6.34 7.46 13.33
N THR A 92 -7.11 6.67 14.07
CA THR A 92 -8.53 6.45 13.76
C THR A 92 -9.40 7.60 14.28
N GLY A 93 -8.99 8.26 15.36
CA GLY A 93 -9.83 9.23 16.06
C GLY A 93 -10.89 8.58 16.94
N ARG A 94 -11.49 9.38 17.83
CA ARG A 94 -12.48 8.93 18.82
C ARG A 94 -13.79 8.51 18.18
N GLY A 95 -14.26 7.30 18.49
CA GLY A 95 -15.55 6.77 18.02
C GLY A 95 -15.59 6.40 16.53
N PHE A 96 -14.43 6.23 15.88
CA PHE A 96 -14.35 5.83 14.48
C PHE A 96 -14.96 4.45 14.21
N ALA A 97 -14.76 3.49 15.11
CA ALA A 97 -15.36 2.16 14.97
C ALA A 97 -16.89 2.23 15.03
N SER A 98 -17.43 3.03 15.95
CA SER A 98 -18.86 3.32 16.05
C SER A 98 -19.38 4.01 14.79
N TYR A 99 -18.61 4.96 14.24
CA TYR A 99 -18.91 5.59 12.95
C TYR A 99 -19.01 4.57 11.80
N VAL A 100 -18.00 3.69 11.65
CA VAL A 100 -18.00 2.63 10.63
C VAL A 100 -19.22 1.75 10.77
N ASN A 101 -19.51 1.27 11.99
CA ASN A 101 -20.67 0.43 12.26
C ASN A 101 -21.98 1.13 11.86
N ASN A 102 -22.16 2.40 12.27
CA ASN A 102 -23.35 3.18 11.95
C ASN A 102 -23.53 3.36 10.44
N ARG A 103 -22.46 3.63 9.68
CA ARG A 103 -22.54 3.75 8.21
C ARG A 103 -23.05 2.47 7.53
N PHE A 104 -22.60 1.31 8.00
CA PHE A 104 -23.07 0.01 7.48
C PHE A 104 -24.49 -0.34 7.96
N CYS A 105 -24.89 0.09 9.16
CA CYS A 105 -26.27 -0.04 9.63
C CYS A 105 -27.24 0.84 8.83
N GLU A 106 -26.86 2.10 8.57
CA GLU A 106 -27.65 3.06 7.77
C GLU A 106 -27.80 2.60 6.32
N ASN A 107 -26.73 2.08 5.73
CA ASN A 107 -26.72 1.55 4.38
C ASN A 107 -25.88 0.27 4.28
N PRO A 108 -26.50 -0.92 4.38
CA PRO A 108 -25.84 -2.22 4.26
C PRO A 108 -25.21 -2.52 2.89
N ASN A 109 -25.49 -1.67 1.90
CA ASN A 109 -24.90 -1.75 0.57
C ASN A 109 -23.75 -0.75 0.38
N SER A 110 -23.12 -0.29 1.46
CA SER A 110 -22.00 0.66 1.38
C SER A 110 -20.65 -0.02 1.20
N ILE A 111 -19.70 0.75 0.68
CA ILE A 111 -18.26 0.56 0.86
C ILE A 111 -17.69 1.90 1.35
N LEU A 112 -16.91 1.86 2.43
CA LEU A 112 -16.25 3.05 2.96
C LEU A 112 -14.89 3.24 2.28
N ILE A 113 -14.63 4.45 1.81
CA ILE A 113 -13.38 4.83 1.15
C ILE A 113 -12.96 6.25 1.56
N THR A 114 -11.70 6.59 1.35
CA THR A 114 -11.15 7.96 1.58
C THR A 114 -10.82 8.69 0.27
N PHE A 115 -11.13 8.10 -0.88
CA PHE A 115 -10.91 8.67 -2.21
C PHE A 115 -12.23 8.84 -2.99
N GLY A 116 -12.23 9.66 -4.04
CA GLY A 116 -13.40 9.87 -4.93
C GLY A 116 -14.43 10.91 -4.45
N GLY A 117 -14.17 11.61 -3.34
CA GLY A 117 -15.01 12.71 -2.84
C GLY A 117 -14.92 14.00 -3.68
N ARG A 118 -15.88 14.92 -3.49
CA ARG A 118 -15.95 16.22 -4.21
C ARG A 118 -14.82 17.18 -3.84
N GLN A 119 -14.14 16.92 -2.74
CA GLN A 119 -12.98 17.68 -2.27
C GLN A 119 -11.86 16.67 -1.96
N GLN A 120 -10.62 16.98 -2.36
CA GLN A 120 -9.41 16.25 -1.89
C GLN A 120 -9.18 16.58 -0.40
N LEU A 121 -10.10 16.17 0.48
CA LEU A 121 -10.04 16.45 1.91
C LEU A 121 -9.14 15.48 2.67
N ALA A 122 -9.09 14.22 2.23
CA ALA A 122 -8.22 13.23 2.84
C ALA A 122 -6.76 13.54 2.47
N PRO A 123 -5.86 13.70 3.47
CA PRO A 123 -4.42 13.68 3.23
C PRO A 123 -4.08 12.43 2.41
N GLN A 124 -3.08 12.52 1.54
CA GLN A 124 -2.61 11.40 0.71
C GLN A 124 -2.34 10.13 1.56
N ASP A 125 -2.01 10.34 2.84
CA ASP A 125 -1.62 9.32 3.80
C ASP A 125 -2.81 8.57 4.43
N ALA A 126 -4.04 9.05 4.19
CA ALA A 126 -5.28 8.42 4.66
C ALA A 126 -5.93 7.52 3.60
N TYR A 127 -5.35 7.38 2.41
CA TYR A 127 -5.94 6.64 1.28
C TYR A 127 -6.06 5.13 1.51
N GLY A 128 -5.22 4.54 2.37
CA GLY A 128 -5.27 3.11 2.71
C GLY A 128 -6.51 2.69 3.52
N ARG A 129 -7.34 3.65 3.95
CA ARG A 129 -8.52 3.37 4.79
C ARG A 129 -9.73 3.00 3.93
N ILE A 130 -10.03 1.70 3.94
CA ILE A 130 -11.16 1.11 3.22
C ILE A 130 -11.94 0.20 4.16
N GLY A 131 -13.27 0.37 4.18
CA GLY A 131 -14.19 -0.42 4.99
C GLY A 131 -15.14 -1.21 4.11
N VAL A 132 -15.25 -2.53 4.32
CA VAL A 132 -16.07 -3.45 3.53
C VAL A 132 -16.76 -4.48 4.41
N HIS A 133 -17.89 -5.02 3.96
CA HIS A 133 -18.40 -6.26 4.55
C HIS A 133 -17.48 -7.43 4.19
N ARG A 134 -17.22 -8.33 5.14
CA ARG A 134 -16.45 -9.56 4.89
C ARG A 134 -17.04 -10.36 3.73
N ARG A 135 -18.37 -10.48 3.62
CA ARG A 135 -19.02 -11.23 2.53
C ARG A 135 -18.62 -10.69 1.14
N ASP A 136 -18.52 -9.37 1.01
CA ASP A 136 -18.20 -8.71 -0.26
C ASP A 136 -16.72 -8.86 -0.58
N PHE A 137 -15.87 -8.68 0.44
CA PHE A 137 -14.43 -8.94 0.33
C PHE A 137 -14.13 -10.38 -0.12
N MET A 138 -14.83 -11.36 0.46
CA MET A 138 -14.70 -12.76 0.07
C MET A 138 -15.25 -13.01 -1.34
N ALA A 139 -16.35 -12.36 -1.73
CA ALA A 139 -16.96 -12.51 -3.05
C ALA A 139 -16.05 -12.01 -4.17
N VAL A 140 -15.27 -10.94 -3.93
CA VAL A 140 -14.34 -10.38 -4.93
C VAL A 140 -12.93 -10.99 -4.89
N ASN A 141 -12.69 -12.01 -4.06
CA ASN A 141 -11.39 -12.61 -3.83
C ASN A 141 -10.32 -11.68 -3.25
N GLY A 142 -10.70 -10.78 -2.34
CA GLY A 142 -9.76 -9.92 -1.61
C GLY A 142 -9.06 -8.87 -2.48
N TYR A 143 -7.98 -8.29 -1.97
CA TYR A 143 -7.06 -7.45 -2.74
C TYR A 143 -6.33 -8.27 -3.79
N ASP A 144 -6.06 -7.70 -4.95
CA ASP A 144 -5.32 -8.37 -6.00
C ASP A 144 -3.82 -8.44 -5.68
N GLU A 145 -3.31 -9.64 -5.40
CA GLU A 145 -1.91 -9.84 -4.99
C GLU A 145 -0.91 -9.72 -6.14
N ALA A 146 -1.39 -9.65 -7.39
CA ALA A 146 -0.54 -9.32 -8.53
C ALA A 146 -0.24 -7.81 -8.61
N ILE A 147 -0.90 -6.98 -7.80
CA ILE A 147 -0.55 -5.56 -7.64
C ILE A 147 0.58 -5.48 -6.61
N ASP A 148 1.80 -5.31 -7.12
CA ASP A 148 3.05 -5.27 -6.34
C ASP A 148 3.55 -3.83 -6.08
N HIS A 149 2.78 -2.83 -6.49
CA HIS A 149 3.13 -1.43 -6.43
C HIS A 149 2.18 -0.62 -5.53
N TYR A 150 2.63 0.56 -5.08
CA TYR A 150 1.88 1.40 -4.14
C TYR A 150 0.66 2.07 -4.81
N CYS A 151 -0.42 2.30 -4.03
CA CYS A 151 -1.65 3.04 -4.37
C CYS A 151 -2.62 2.40 -5.39
N GLY A 152 -2.36 1.22 -5.94
CA GLY A 152 -3.25 0.61 -6.96
C GLY A 152 -4.31 -0.31 -6.37
N GLU A 153 -3.98 -0.97 -5.26
CA GLU A 153 -4.70 -2.08 -4.67
C GLU A 153 -6.03 -1.67 -4.03
N ASP A 154 -6.09 -0.51 -3.37
CA ASP A 154 -7.34 -0.03 -2.74
C ASP A 154 -8.36 0.42 -3.79
N ILE A 155 -7.91 1.05 -4.87
CA ILE A 155 -8.76 1.47 -5.99
C ILE A 155 -9.32 0.24 -6.70
N ASP A 156 -8.48 -0.75 -6.97
CA ASP A 156 -8.88 -2.02 -7.59
C ASP A 156 -9.92 -2.76 -6.73
N LEU A 157 -9.65 -2.94 -5.43
CA LEU A 157 -10.59 -3.58 -4.50
C LEU A 157 -11.93 -2.84 -4.48
N ALA A 158 -11.91 -1.51 -4.34
CA ALA A 158 -13.13 -0.71 -4.26
C ALA A 158 -13.96 -0.83 -5.55
N LYS A 159 -13.32 -0.76 -6.73
CA LYS A 159 -14.01 -0.96 -8.01
C LYS A 159 -14.69 -2.32 -8.10
N ARG A 160 -13.99 -3.40 -7.75
CA ARG A 160 -14.55 -4.75 -7.77
C ARG A 160 -15.70 -4.92 -6.78
N VAL A 161 -15.61 -4.32 -5.60
CA VAL A 161 -16.72 -4.34 -4.62
C VAL A 161 -17.91 -3.51 -5.11
N MET A 162 -17.69 -2.36 -5.74
CA MET A 162 -18.77 -1.55 -6.34
C MET A 162 -19.53 -2.31 -7.44
N GLN A 163 -18.87 -3.19 -8.19
CA GLN A 163 -19.51 -4.07 -9.18
C GLN A 163 -20.53 -5.04 -8.55
N LEU A 164 -20.52 -5.23 -7.22
CA LEU A 164 -21.56 -5.96 -6.49
C LEU A 164 -22.79 -5.09 -6.15
N ASN A 165 -22.96 -3.95 -6.83
CA ASN A 165 -23.96 -2.91 -6.54
C ASN A 165 -23.77 -2.28 -5.16
N ARG A 166 -22.50 -2.12 -4.72
CA ARG A 166 -22.17 -1.38 -3.49
C ARG A 166 -21.93 0.09 -3.81
N GLN A 167 -22.39 0.96 -2.91
CA GLN A 167 -22.31 2.41 -3.05
C GLN A 167 -21.11 2.94 -2.27
N PRO A 168 -20.22 3.75 -2.89
CA PRO A 168 -19.17 4.45 -2.14
C PRO A 168 -19.77 5.41 -1.13
N VAL A 169 -19.26 5.34 0.10
CA VAL A 169 -19.42 6.36 1.12
C VAL A 169 -18.02 6.87 1.47
N VAL A 170 -17.80 8.15 1.20
CA VAL A 170 -16.49 8.79 1.43
C VAL A 170 -16.42 9.23 2.89
N ILE A 171 -15.32 8.87 3.56
CA ILE A 171 -15.00 9.37 4.90
C ILE A 171 -14.40 10.77 4.72
N GLU A 172 -15.14 11.79 5.16
CA GLU A 172 -14.75 13.21 4.99
C GLU A 172 -14.44 13.88 6.34
N GLU A 173 -14.78 13.22 7.45
CA GLU A 173 -14.60 13.75 8.79
C GLU A 173 -13.10 13.81 9.16
N ALA A 174 -12.54 15.03 9.25
CA ALA A 174 -11.12 15.26 9.52
C ALA A 174 -10.61 14.57 10.80
N ALA A 175 -11.49 14.36 11.79
CA ALA A 175 -11.16 13.62 13.01
C ALA A 175 -10.74 12.16 12.74
N PHE A 176 -11.17 11.57 11.62
CA PHE A 176 -10.88 10.19 11.22
C PHE A 176 -9.77 10.07 10.18
N LEU A 177 -9.18 11.20 9.78
CA LEU A 177 -8.20 11.29 8.68
C LEU A 177 -6.83 11.79 9.14
N GLN A 178 -6.55 11.75 10.44
CA GLN A 178 -5.27 12.18 11.01
C GLN A 178 -4.18 11.13 10.76
N THR A 179 -3.01 11.57 10.31
CA THR A 179 -1.87 10.70 10.00
C THR A 179 -0.56 11.29 10.54
N ILE A 180 0.44 10.44 10.73
CA ILE A 180 1.81 10.86 11.03
C ILE A 180 2.50 11.21 9.72
N ALA A 181 2.94 12.45 9.56
CA ALA A 181 3.67 12.88 8.38
C ALA A 181 5.02 12.19 8.28
N HIS A 182 5.36 11.67 7.09
CA HIS A 182 6.63 11.00 6.84
C HIS A 182 7.07 11.11 5.37
N ALA A 183 8.30 10.72 5.09
CA ALA A 183 8.90 10.78 3.75
C ALA A 183 8.37 9.68 2.80
N ASP A 184 8.42 9.94 1.49
CA ASP A 184 8.05 8.97 0.45
C ASP A 184 8.97 7.74 0.45
N SER A 185 10.25 7.93 0.75
CA SER A 185 11.19 6.82 0.90
C SER A 185 10.76 5.82 1.97
N GLU A 186 10.01 6.29 2.96
CA GLU A 186 9.50 5.42 4.00
C GLU A 186 8.30 4.59 3.51
N ARG A 187 7.39 5.19 2.71
CA ARG A 187 6.23 4.51 2.08
C ARG A 187 6.66 3.21 1.42
N ILE A 188 7.70 3.31 0.61
CA ILE A 188 8.09 2.25 -0.32
C ILE A 188 9.39 1.56 0.09
N GLY A 189 9.96 1.93 1.24
CA GLY A 189 11.29 1.48 1.69
C GLY A 189 11.42 -0.03 1.83
N GLN A 190 10.31 -0.71 2.11
CA GLN A 190 10.26 -2.17 2.26
C GLN A 190 9.72 -2.88 1.02
N MET A 191 9.32 -2.16 -0.03
CA MET A 191 8.72 -2.76 -1.23
C MET A 191 9.80 -3.33 -2.17
N PRO A 192 9.46 -4.34 -3.00
CA PRO A 192 10.40 -4.96 -3.94
C PRO A 192 11.09 -3.95 -4.86
N LEU A 193 10.33 -2.98 -5.39
CA LEU A 193 10.83 -2.04 -6.39
C LEU A 193 12.05 -1.25 -5.90
N LEU A 194 11.95 -0.61 -4.73
CA LEU A 194 13.04 0.23 -4.23
C LEU A 194 14.28 -0.60 -3.90
N ARG A 195 14.08 -1.82 -3.37
CA ARG A 195 15.18 -2.76 -3.10
C ARG A 195 15.86 -3.25 -4.38
N ASN A 196 15.13 -3.30 -5.49
CA ASN A 196 15.66 -3.72 -6.77
C ASN A 196 16.34 -2.59 -7.55
N ILE A 197 16.23 -1.32 -7.16
CA ILE A 197 16.93 -0.20 -7.82
C ILE A 197 18.41 -0.16 -7.39
N THR A 198 19.31 -0.32 -8.36
CA THR A 198 20.76 -0.19 -8.20
C THR A 198 21.20 1.28 -8.26
N ALA A 199 20.64 2.03 -9.21
CA ALA A 199 20.93 3.45 -9.39
C ALA A 199 19.76 4.16 -10.06
N CYS A 200 19.63 5.45 -9.77
CA CYS A 200 18.69 6.34 -10.44
C CYS A 200 19.45 7.58 -10.90
N TYR A 201 19.20 8.02 -12.13
CA TYR A 201 19.80 9.22 -12.70
C TYR A 201 18.73 10.16 -13.21
N LEU A 202 18.95 11.46 -13.04
CA LEU A 202 18.11 12.53 -13.56
C LEU A 202 18.85 13.24 -14.70
N MET A 203 18.18 13.37 -15.84
CA MET A 203 18.59 14.22 -16.95
C MET A 203 17.64 15.42 -17.04
N PRO A 204 18.07 16.61 -16.60
CA PRO A 204 17.27 17.82 -16.78
C PRO A 204 17.05 18.10 -18.27
N GLU A 205 15.82 18.40 -18.67
CA GLU A 205 15.48 18.85 -20.01
C GLU A 205 14.93 20.29 -19.99
N ALA A 206 14.88 20.92 -21.17
CA ALA A 206 14.25 22.23 -21.30
C ALA A 206 12.75 22.18 -20.99
N ASN A 207 12.14 23.33 -20.73
CA ASN A 207 10.68 23.50 -20.59
C ASN A 207 10.05 22.72 -19.43
N GLY A 208 10.81 22.45 -18.37
CA GLY A 208 10.30 21.81 -17.16
C GLY A 208 10.22 20.29 -17.25
N PHE A 209 10.74 19.66 -18.30
CA PHE A 209 10.81 18.20 -18.37
C PHE A 209 12.11 17.67 -17.75
N SER A 210 12.11 16.41 -17.33
CA SER A 210 13.33 15.70 -16.94
C SER A 210 13.18 14.22 -17.28
N ARG A 211 14.22 13.57 -17.80
CA ARG A 211 14.22 12.11 -17.88
C ARG A 211 14.81 11.49 -16.64
N VAL A 212 14.26 10.37 -16.25
CA VAL A 212 14.67 9.58 -15.11
C VAL A 212 15.07 8.21 -15.62
N LEU A 213 16.32 7.83 -15.38
CA LEU A 213 16.86 6.52 -15.71
C LEU A 213 16.97 5.70 -14.41
N PHE A 214 16.17 4.64 -14.30
CA PHE A 214 16.33 3.64 -13.25
C PHE A 214 17.13 2.44 -13.78
N LEU A 215 18.14 2.01 -13.02
CA LEU A 215 18.88 0.79 -13.24
C LEU A 215 18.52 -0.21 -12.15
N PHE A 216 18.20 -1.45 -12.52
CA PHE A 216 17.76 -2.51 -11.60
C PHE A 216 18.81 -3.62 -11.45
N HIS A 217 18.79 -4.36 -10.33
CA HIS A 217 19.79 -5.41 -10.06
C HIS A 217 19.76 -6.56 -11.07
N ASN A 218 18.61 -6.77 -11.75
CA ASN A 218 18.46 -7.76 -12.82
C ASN A 218 19.02 -7.28 -14.18
N HIS A 219 19.87 -6.26 -14.21
CA HIS A 219 20.46 -5.68 -15.42
C HIS A 219 19.43 -5.11 -16.41
N ARG A 220 18.23 -4.76 -15.94
CA ARG A 220 17.23 -4.02 -16.72
C ARG A 220 17.27 -2.54 -16.39
N PHE A 221 16.85 -1.71 -17.33
CA PHE A 221 16.64 -0.28 -17.09
C PHE A 221 15.25 0.16 -17.53
N VAL A 222 14.83 1.28 -16.97
CA VAL A 222 13.66 2.05 -17.37
C VAL A 222 14.12 3.49 -17.56
N LEU A 223 13.81 4.09 -18.70
CA LEU A 223 13.98 5.51 -18.97
C LEU A 223 12.61 6.15 -19.15
N ALA A 224 12.28 7.12 -18.29
CA ALA A 224 10.95 7.71 -18.25
C ALA A 224 11.02 9.23 -18.26
N THR A 225 10.05 9.90 -18.89
CA THR A 225 10.00 11.37 -18.97
C THR A 225 9.03 11.94 -17.92
N LEU A 226 9.54 12.77 -17.02
CA LEU A 226 8.79 13.51 -16.01
C LEU A 226 8.50 14.92 -16.51
N ARG A 227 7.24 15.37 -16.45
CA ARG A 227 6.85 16.76 -16.67
C ARG A 227 6.77 17.49 -15.34
N GLY A 228 7.52 18.55 -15.18
CA GLY A 228 7.50 19.43 -14.01
C GLY A 228 6.47 20.54 -14.19
N ASP A 229 5.63 20.75 -13.19
CA ASP A 229 4.87 21.99 -13.03
C ASP A 229 5.12 22.71 -11.69
N GLY A 230 6.07 22.21 -10.90
CA GLY A 230 6.56 22.88 -9.69
C GLY A 230 5.56 23.02 -8.53
N ARG A 231 4.27 22.65 -8.67
CA ARG A 231 3.27 22.80 -7.61
C ARG A 231 2.14 21.74 -7.60
N GLN A 232 1.97 20.94 -8.64
CA GLN A 232 0.99 19.86 -8.69
C GLN A 232 1.61 18.61 -9.35
N MET A 233 1.85 17.56 -8.56
CA MET A 233 2.13 16.24 -9.13
C MET A 233 0.82 15.61 -9.66
N THR A 234 0.17 16.22 -10.65
CA THR A 234 -0.67 15.49 -11.60
C THR A 234 0.23 15.07 -12.76
N PRO A 235 0.84 13.87 -12.70
CA PRO A 235 1.82 13.46 -13.70
C PRO A 235 1.00 13.03 -14.91
N GLY A 236 0.80 13.92 -15.87
CA GLY A 236 0.53 13.49 -17.23
C GLY A 236 1.84 12.97 -17.82
N TRP A 237 2.15 11.68 -17.61
CA TRP A 237 3.19 10.99 -18.36
C TRP A 237 2.92 11.18 -19.86
N GLN A 238 3.91 11.59 -20.65
CA GLN A 238 3.89 11.30 -22.07
C GLN A 238 4.26 9.82 -22.28
N HIS A 239 3.51 9.17 -23.17
CA HIS A 239 3.26 7.73 -23.27
C HIS A 239 4.45 6.79 -23.58
N SER A 240 5.71 7.24 -23.61
CA SER A 240 6.85 6.37 -23.92
C SER A 240 7.75 6.21 -22.69
N VAL A 241 7.78 5.01 -22.14
CA VAL A 241 8.90 4.54 -21.32
C VAL A 241 9.72 3.64 -22.20
N ASP A 242 11.00 3.96 -22.30
CA ASP A 242 11.94 3.09 -22.97
C ASP A 242 12.50 2.11 -21.95
N GLU A 243 12.53 0.84 -22.30
CA GLU A 243 13.01 -0.24 -21.44
C GLU A 243 14.07 -1.05 -22.19
N GLY A 244 14.93 -1.73 -21.43
CA GLY A 244 16.01 -2.48 -22.04
C GLY A 244 16.93 -3.14 -21.02
N ALA A 245 17.99 -3.75 -21.53
CA ALA A 245 19.08 -4.28 -20.71
C ALA A 245 20.21 -3.25 -20.58
N TYR A 246 20.98 -3.30 -19.50
CA TYR A 246 22.19 -2.49 -19.36
C TYR A 246 23.40 -3.31 -18.94
N GLU A 247 24.58 -2.85 -19.34
CA GLU A 247 25.86 -3.42 -18.96
C GLU A 247 26.84 -2.31 -18.58
N TRP A 248 27.56 -2.51 -17.47
CA TRP A 248 28.70 -1.67 -17.13
C TRP A 248 29.96 -2.22 -17.80
N LYS A 249 30.65 -1.35 -18.54
CA LYS A 249 32.01 -1.54 -19.04
C LYS A 249 32.95 -0.58 -18.32
N VAL A 250 34.26 -0.74 -18.51
CA VAL A 250 35.25 0.13 -17.85
C VAL A 250 34.97 1.60 -18.20
N LYS A 251 34.53 2.36 -17.19
CA LYS A 251 34.14 3.78 -17.30
C LYS A 251 32.99 4.07 -18.29
N GLN A 252 32.15 3.08 -18.58
CA GLN A 252 31.06 3.24 -19.54
C GLN A 252 29.81 2.45 -19.11
N LEU A 253 28.64 3.01 -19.36
CA LEU A 253 27.35 2.33 -19.24
C LEU A 253 26.77 2.17 -20.64
N GLN A 254 26.46 0.93 -21.03
CA GLN A 254 25.74 0.63 -22.26
C GLN A 254 24.28 0.33 -21.92
N LEU A 255 23.36 1.03 -22.59
CA LEU A 255 21.91 0.77 -22.53
C LEU A 255 21.49 0.15 -23.86
N CYS A 256 20.97 -1.08 -23.85
CA CYS A 256 20.45 -1.80 -25.00
C CYS A 256 18.92 -1.81 -24.91
N PHE A 257 18.27 -1.03 -25.77
CA PHE A 257 16.83 -0.83 -25.80
C PHE A 257 16.13 -2.03 -26.43
N ASP A 258 14.94 -2.37 -25.95
CA ASP A 258 14.15 -3.49 -26.48
C ASP A 258 13.72 -3.23 -27.94
N GLU A 259 13.64 -1.96 -28.38
CA GLU A 259 13.41 -1.60 -29.78
C GLU A 259 14.62 -1.83 -30.70
N GLY A 260 15.74 -2.36 -30.17
CA GLY A 260 16.88 -2.84 -30.95
C GLY A 260 18.00 -1.81 -31.20
N PHE A 261 17.95 -0.64 -30.56
CA PHE A 261 19.05 0.34 -30.59
C PHE A 261 19.80 0.38 -29.25
N SER A 262 20.93 1.10 -29.18
CA SER A 262 21.69 1.22 -27.94
C SER A 262 22.27 2.62 -27.72
N TRP A 263 22.42 3.00 -26.45
CA TRP A 263 23.15 4.18 -26.02
C TRP A 263 24.43 3.79 -25.28
N GLN A 264 25.46 4.61 -25.46
CA GLN A 264 26.73 4.51 -24.74
C GLN A 264 26.95 5.80 -23.96
N LEU A 265 27.04 5.64 -22.64
CA LEU A 265 27.21 6.72 -21.69
C LEU A 265 28.59 6.60 -21.04
N GLN A 266 29.36 7.69 -21.04
CA GLN A 266 30.62 7.77 -20.35
C GLN A 266 30.40 8.05 -18.87
N GLN A 267 31.11 7.30 -18.02
CA GLN A 267 31.09 7.47 -16.57
C GLN A 267 32.09 8.52 -16.12
N HIS A 268 31.65 9.42 -15.25
CA HIS A 268 32.48 10.44 -14.61
C HIS A 268 32.35 10.36 -13.09
N ALA A 269 33.38 10.82 -12.39
CA ALA A 269 33.40 10.96 -10.92
C ALA A 269 32.85 9.72 -10.18
N GLY A 270 33.31 8.51 -10.53
CA GLY A 270 32.96 7.30 -9.80
C GLY A 270 31.50 6.83 -9.94
N ASP A 271 30.77 7.26 -10.99
CA ASP A 271 29.34 7.00 -11.30
C ASP A 271 28.36 8.13 -10.95
N GLN A 272 28.83 9.22 -10.37
CA GLN A 272 27.96 10.34 -9.99
C GLN A 272 27.38 11.07 -11.20
N THR A 273 28.04 10.97 -12.35
CA THR A 273 27.59 11.60 -13.58
C THR A 273 27.84 10.70 -14.78
N LEU A 274 26.87 10.70 -15.70
CA LEU A 274 26.95 10.03 -16.99
C LEU A 274 26.80 11.06 -18.11
N SER A 275 27.45 10.86 -19.25
CA SER A 275 27.27 11.71 -20.43
C SER A 275 27.28 10.93 -21.74
N PHE A 276 26.56 11.40 -22.75
CA PHE A 276 26.67 10.80 -24.09
C PHE A 276 28.02 11.12 -24.73
N PHE A 277 28.59 10.13 -25.43
CA PHE A 277 29.91 10.26 -26.09
C PHE A 277 29.95 11.31 -27.22
N SER A 278 28.82 11.52 -27.92
CA SER A 278 28.82 12.19 -29.23
C SER A 278 27.89 13.40 -29.34
N SER A 279 27.22 13.82 -28.26
CA SER A 279 26.33 14.99 -28.31
C SER A 279 27.08 16.30 -28.12
N LYS A 280 26.74 17.30 -28.95
CA LYS A 280 27.15 18.70 -28.78
C LYS A 280 25.89 19.58 -28.74
N PRO A 281 25.58 20.23 -27.60
CA PRO A 281 26.27 20.16 -26.31
C PRO A 281 26.12 18.77 -25.63
N PRO A 282 27.05 18.41 -24.72
CA PRO A 282 26.97 17.15 -23.98
C PRO A 282 25.74 17.14 -23.05
N PHE A 283 24.93 16.10 -23.17
CA PHE A 283 23.85 15.83 -22.22
C PHE A 283 24.40 15.04 -21.04
N PHE A 284 24.05 15.47 -19.83
CA PHE A 284 24.49 14.84 -18.58
C PHE A 284 23.32 14.24 -17.81
N LEU A 285 23.56 13.08 -17.21
CA LEU A 285 22.68 12.45 -16.24
C LEU A 285 23.36 12.48 -14.88
N TYR A 286 22.65 12.93 -13.86
CA TYR A 286 23.16 13.10 -12.50
C TYR A 286 22.56 12.05 -11.58
N ARG A 287 23.39 11.37 -10.79
CA ARG A 287 22.92 10.34 -9.87
C ARG A 287 22.05 10.96 -8.77
N VAL A 288 20.88 10.38 -8.54
CA VAL A 288 20.00 10.75 -7.43
C VAL A 288 20.48 10.04 -6.17
N THR A 289 21.08 10.79 -5.25
CA THR A 289 21.63 10.26 -3.99
C THR A 289 20.73 10.52 -2.78
N CYS A 290 19.82 11.51 -2.86
CA CYS A 290 18.85 11.78 -1.81
C CYS A 290 17.78 10.68 -1.77
N LYS A 291 17.67 9.96 -0.64
CA LYS A 291 16.71 8.87 -0.45
C LYS A 291 15.26 9.31 -0.68
N ASN A 292 14.88 10.50 -0.18
CA ASN A 292 13.52 11.00 -0.35
C ASN A 292 13.21 11.29 -1.83
N SER A 293 14.14 11.94 -2.54
CA SER A 293 13.98 12.19 -3.99
C SER A 293 13.87 10.90 -4.79
N LEU A 294 14.69 9.89 -4.48
CA LEU A 294 14.58 8.57 -5.08
C LEU A 294 13.21 7.94 -4.79
N GLY A 295 12.73 8.05 -3.54
CA GLY A 295 11.42 7.59 -3.10
C GLY A 295 10.29 8.20 -3.92
N SER A 296 10.26 9.54 -4.02
CA SER A 296 9.25 10.25 -4.80
C SER A 296 9.28 9.86 -6.27
N LEU A 297 10.46 9.76 -6.90
CA LEU A 297 10.59 9.31 -8.30
C LEU A 297 10.08 7.89 -8.51
N ALA A 298 10.38 6.97 -7.58
CA ALA A 298 9.92 5.59 -7.64
C ALA A 298 8.40 5.47 -7.43
N ILE A 299 7.80 6.27 -6.52
CA ILE A 299 6.34 6.38 -6.39
C ILE A 299 5.72 6.84 -7.71
N GLN A 300 6.25 7.90 -8.32
CA GLN A 300 5.73 8.38 -9.60
C GLN A 300 5.79 7.31 -10.68
N TYR A 301 6.91 6.59 -10.76
CA TYR A 301 7.05 5.44 -11.64
C TYR A 301 5.98 4.38 -11.36
N MET A 302 5.68 4.06 -10.10
CA MET A 302 4.62 3.09 -9.74
C MET A 302 3.22 3.57 -10.14
N LEU A 303 2.89 4.84 -9.90
CA LEU A 303 1.57 5.42 -10.22
C LEU A 303 1.24 5.34 -11.73
N ARG A 304 2.24 5.18 -12.61
CA ARG A 304 2.04 4.95 -14.05
C ARG A 304 1.20 3.71 -14.33
N HIS A 305 1.36 2.67 -13.51
CA HIS A 305 0.69 1.37 -13.71
C HIS A 305 -0.79 1.40 -13.33
N ILE A 306 -1.20 2.33 -12.45
CA ILE A 306 -2.61 2.50 -12.03
C ILE A 306 -3.49 3.03 -13.17
N ARG A 307 -2.92 3.77 -14.13
CA ARG A 307 -3.67 4.40 -15.23
C ARG A 307 -3.82 3.53 -16.47
N ALA A 308 -3.26 2.32 -16.47
CA ALA A 308 -3.44 1.38 -17.56
C ALA A 308 -4.86 0.77 -17.50
N PRO A 309 -5.54 0.54 -18.63
CA PRO A 309 -6.88 -0.07 -18.70
C PRO A 309 -6.94 -1.55 -18.24
N LYS A 310 -5.90 -2.05 -17.54
CA LYS A 310 -5.72 -3.47 -17.16
C LYS A 310 -6.61 -3.94 -16.00
N PHE A 311 -7.49 -3.09 -15.46
CA PHE A 311 -8.30 -3.40 -14.26
C PHE A 311 -9.72 -3.88 -14.56
N GLU A 312 -10.11 -4.07 -15.83
CA GLU A 312 -11.48 -4.47 -16.17
C GLU A 312 -11.61 -6.00 -16.28
N ASN A 313 -12.53 -6.56 -15.48
CA ASN A 313 -13.08 -7.92 -15.58
C ASN A 313 -12.08 -9.10 -15.53
N ARG A 314 -10.99 -8.98 -14.75
CA ARG A 314 -10.12 -10.13 -14.47
C ARG A 314 -10.54 -10.88 -13.21
N LEU A 315 -10.46 -12.21 -13.25
CA LEU A 315 -10.54 -13.03 -12.05
C LEU A 315 -9.23 -12.85 -11.27
N VAL A 316 -9.29 -12.18 -10.12
CA VAL A 316 -8.14 -12.02 -9.23
C VAL A 316 -8.04 -13.20 -8.29
N ASN A 317 -6.80 -13.57 -7.95
CA ASN A 317 -6.49 -14.62 -6.97
C ASN A 317 -7.27 -15.92 -7.18
N ALA A 318 -7.29 -16.43 -8.43
CA ALA A 318 -8.06 -17.62 -8.81
C ALA A 318 -7.76 -18.87 -7.97
N ASN A 319 -6.54 -18.95 -7.46
CA ASN A 319 -6.07 -20.05 -6.61
C ASN A 319 -6.14 -19.73 -5.12
N GLY A 320 -6.89 -18.70 -4.70
CA GLY A 320 -6.91 -18.22 -3.32
C GLY A 320 -5.98 -17.03 -3.07
N PHE A 321 -6.18 -16.38 -1.92
CA PHE A 321 -5.44 -15.19 -1.50
C PHE A 321 -5.07 -15.25 -0.01
N GLY A 322 -4.18 -14.35 0.39
CA GLY A 322 -3.64 -14.19 1.73
C GLY A 322 -2.85 -15.41 2.18
N LYS A 323 -2.19 -16.10 1.24
CA LYS A 323 -1.53 -17.38 1.50
C LYS A 323 -0.25 -17.19 2.29
N GLY A 324 -0.15 -17.86 3.42
CA GLY A 324 1.10 -17.90 4.17
C GLY A 324 0.94 -18.59 5.51
N THR A 325 1.99 -18.54 6.31
CA THR A 325 1.97 -19.02 7.69
C THR A 325 2.13 -17.87 8.67
N VAL A 326 1.37 -17.95 9.75
CA VAL A 326 1.48 -17.01 10.88
C VAL A 326 1.49 -17.76 12.19
N PHE A 327 2.00 -17.08 13.21
CA PHE A 327 1.84 -17.43 14.60
C PHE A 327 0.89 -16.42 15.24
N HIS A 328 0.09 -16.86 16.20
CA HIS A 328 -0.94 -16.03 16.83
C HIS A 328 -0.51 -15.60 18.23
N ASN A 329 -0.64 -14.31 18.47
CA ASN A 329 -0.20 -13.61 19.65
C ASN A 329 1.25 -13.97 19.98
N LEU A 330 1.48 -14.45 21.19
CA LEU A 330 2.80 -14.80 21.70
C LEU A 330 2.97 -16.33 21.83
N ASP A 331 2.14 -17.10 21.11
CA ASP A 331 2.32 -18.53 20.88
C ASP A 331 3.12 -18.75 19.59
N TYR A 332 4.34 -19.25 19.76
CA TYR A 332 5.30 -19.53 18.67
C TYR A 332 5.40 -21.03 18.35
N THR A 333 4.58 -21.85 19.01
CA THR A 333 4.60 -23.31 18.85
C THR A 333 3.52 -23.76 17.87
N SER A 334 2.43 -23.00 17.79
CA SER A 334 1.27 -23.31 16.94
C SER A 334 1.26 -22.43 15.70
N MET A 335 1.68 -23.00 14.57
CA MET A 335 1.63 -22.33 13.28
C MET A 335 0.24 -22.44 12.64
N ILE A 336 -0.30 -21.32 12.18
CA ILE A 336 -1.58 -21.20 11.48
C ILE A 336 -1.31 -21.01 9.99
N LYS A 337 -1.94 -21.83 9.15
CA LYS A 337 -1.97 -21.61 7.70
C LYS A 337 -3.10 -20.64 7.36
N VAL A 338 -2.76 -19.54 6.70
CA VAL A 338 -3.72 -18.55 6.22
C VAL A 338 -4.00 -18.81 4.76
N CYS A 339 -5.27 -18.97 4.41
CA CYS A 339 -5.75 -19.02 3.03
C CYS A 339 -7.28 -18.96 3.01
N LYS A 340 -7.89 -18.27 2.04
CA LYS A 340 -9.36 -18.31 1.85
C LYS A 340 -9.92 -19.75 1.76
N GLU A 341 -9.24 -20.68 1.07
CA GLU A 341 -9.68 -22.08 1.02
C GLU A 341 -9.80 -22.73 2.42
N ALA A 342 -9.05 -22.22 3.40
CA ALA A 342 -9.03 -22.73 4.78
C ALA A 342 -9.97 -21.97 5.73
N VAL A 343 -10.53 -20.83 5.33
CA VAL A 343 -11.47 -20.05 6.16
C VAL A 343 -12.89 -20.51 5.84
N ALA A 344 -13.56 -21.11 6.84
CA ALA A 344 -14.95 -21.54 6.70
C ALA A 344 -15.83 -20.38 6.19
N PRO A 345 -16.74 -20.62 5.22
CA PRO A 345 -17.63 -19.58 4.74
C PRO A 345 -18.46 -19.04 5.91
N PRO A 346 -18.76 -17.72 5.95
CA PRO A 346 -19.64 -17.19 6.97
C PRO A 346 -20.99 -17.91 6.88
N SER A 347 -21.52 -18.37 8.01
CA SER A 347 -22.87 -18.92 8.07
C SER A 347 -23.85 -17.89 7.52
N ASN A 348 -24.69 -18.28 6.57
CA ASN A 348 -25.80 -17.48 6.02
C ASN A 348 -26.88 -17.21 7.09
N GLN A 349 -26.52 -16.58 8.21
CA GLN A 349 -27.49 -16.01 9.12
C GLN A 349 -27.82 -14.61 8.62
N THR A 350 -29.00 -14.48 8.04
CA THR A 350 -29.69 -13.20 7.87
C THR A 350 -29.85 -12.58 9.26
N ILE A 351 -28.99 -11.64 9.63
CA ILE A 351 -29.14 -10.91 10.88
C ILE A 351 -30.19 -9.83 10.63
N PHE A 352 -31.36 -10.00 11.23
CA PHE A 352 -32.35 -8.94 11.35
C PHE A 352 -31.82 -7.92 12.36
N TYR A 353 -31.72 -6.66 11.96
CA TYR A 353 -31.54 -5.56 12.91
C TYR A 353 -32.86 -5.40 13.67
N GLU A 354 -32.91 -5.82 14.94
CA GLU A 354 -34.00 -5.42 15.83
C GLU A 354 -33.90 -3.91 16.06
N ARG A 355 -34.83 -3.16 15.45
CA ARG A 355 -35.09 -1.78 15.86
C ARG A 355 -35.82 -1.84 17.19
N GLU A 356 -35.18 -1.41 18.27
CA GLU A 356 -35.93 -0.99 19.45
C GLU A 356 -36.79 0.22 19.08
N SER A 357 -38.08 -0.04 18.90
CA SER A 357 -39.08 1.00 18.77
C SER A 357 -39.32 1.63 20.15
N THR A 358 -38.69 2.76 20.44
CA THR A 358 -39.18 3.64 21.50
C THR A 358 -40.43 4.36 21.00
N SER A 359 -41.59 3.75 21.22
CA SER A 359 -42.87 4.45 21.15
C SER A 359 -43.08 5.25 22.43
N SER A 360 -42.85 6.56 22.39
CA SER A 360 -43.44 7.48 23.37
C SER A 360 -44.86 7.82 22.91
N LYS A 361 -45.84 7.49 23.76
CA LYS A 361 -47.19 8.07 23.72
C LYS A 361 -47.17 9.52 24.19
#